data_AF-A0A139CTM1-F1
#
_entry.id   AF-A0A139CTM1-F1
#
_cell.length_a   1.000
_cell.length_b   1.000
_cell.length_c   1.000
_cell.angle_alpha   90.00
_cell.angle_beta   90.00
_cell.angle_gamma   90.00
#
_symmetry.space_group_name_H-M   'P 1'
#
loop_
_entity.id
_entity.type
_entity.pdbx_description
1 polymer ?
#
loop_
_entity_poly.entity_id
_entity_poly.type
_entity_poly.pdbx_seq_one_letter_code
_entity_poly.pdbx_strand_id
1 'polypeptide(L)'
;LGSRYIISNGRMAYTIFGAMAAWDGDTSGYYSQVNTEQGMMSVPSMKYLNTTEMKLHMLDGNGMEHYRMVHESQAYNPSHEPYVDLESFYKNVYNMWTGESISVDNPSGFVKIFEYVEGAQVTGTAPEGETVTISSTIRTNQGRTFIYSQSATSDGTYSFTVPYSTEGPISGETQFDTAPTGPYIISYGGSQEEVSVSETDVLEGNVIEV
;
A
#
# COMPACT_ATOMS: atom_id res chain seq x y z
N LEU A 1 1.73 14.69 16.24
CA LEU A 1 2.44 15.27 15.08
C LEU A 1 1.53 15.08 13.87
N GLY A 2 1.26 16.12 13.08
CA GLY A 2 0.47 16.04 11.84
C GLY A 2 1.37 16.10 10.62
N SER A 3 2.09 15.01 10.34
CA SER A 3 3.00 14.94 9.20
C SER A 3 2.20 14.77 7.90
N ARG A 4 2.39 15.67 6.93
CA ARG A 4 1.76 15.56 5.61
C ARG A 4 2.47 14.57 4.68
N TYR A 5 3.79 14.40 4.82
CA TYR A 5 4.56 13.51 3.96
C TYR A 5 5.38 12.50 4.76
N ILE A 6 5.50 11.30 4.19
CA ILE A 6 6.23 10.18 4.75
C ILE A 6 7.21 9.70 3.68
N ILE A 7 8.47 9.58 4.05
CA ILE A 7 9.52 9.07 3.18
C ILE A 7 10.01 7.77 3.78
N SER A 8 9.93 6.71 2.99
CA SER A 8 10.43 5.39 3.36
C SER A 8 11.46 4.93 2.33
N ASN A 9 12.42 4.13 2.77
CA ASN A 9 13.41 3.52 1.88
C ASN A 9 13.65 2.05 2.23
N GLY A 10 14.27 1.31 1.31
CA GLY A 10 14.52 -0.12 1.48
C GLY A 10 15.33 -0.45 2.74
N ARG A 11 16.20 0.46 3.22
CA ARG A 11 16.90 0.23 4.50
C ARG A 11 15.95 0.27 5.67
N MET A 12 15.08 1.29 5.74
CA MET A 12 14.08 1.42 6.80
C MET A 12 13.18 0.17 6.84
N ALA A 13 12.74 -0.26 5.66
CA ALA A 13 11.87 -1.42 5.53
C ALA A 13 12.54 -2.76 5.89
N TYR A 14 13.84 -2.94 5.58
CA TYR A 14 14.42 -4.29 5.61
C TYR A 14 15.63 -4.48 6.53
N THR A 15 16.35 -3.40 6.87
CA THR A 15 17.67 -3.49 7.52
C THR A 15 17.76 -2.75 8.86
N ILE A 16 17.20 -1.55 8.97
CA ILE A 16 17.27 -0.73 10.19
C ILE A 16 15.96 -0.70 10.98
N PHE A 17 14.95 -1.47 10.58
CA PHE A 17 13.68 -1.59 11.30
C PHE A 17 13.87 -1.93 12.78
N GLY A 18 14.78 -2.85 13.11
CA GLY A 18 15.06 -3.22 14.50
C GLY A 18 15.53 -2.05 15.37
N ALA A 19 16.21 -1.05 14.80
CA ALA A 19 16.58 0.17 15.51
C ALA A 19 15.34 1.04 15.78
N MET A 20 14.44 1.20 14.79
CA MET A 20 13.19 1.94 14.97
C MET A 20 12.31 1.32 16.06
N ALA A 21 12.16 -0.01 16.02
CA ALA A 21 11.40 -0.76 17.02
C ALA A 21 11.99 -0.63 18.43
N ALA A 22 13.33 -0.70 18.56
CA ALA A 22 14.00 -0.49 19.84
C ALA A 22 13.82 0.93 20.41
N TRP A 23 13.81 1.95 19.55
CA TRP A 23 13.53 3.33 19.97
C TRP A 23 12.07 3.53 20.41
N ASP A 24 11.13 2.79 19.82
CA ASP A 24 9.72 2.77 20.23
C ASP A 24 9.48 1.93 21.50
N GLY A 25 10.51 1.23 22.00
CA GLY A 25 10.42 0.39 23.19
C GLY A 25 9.80 -0.99 22.95
N ASP A 26 9.61 -1.39 21.70
CA ASP A 26 9.09 -2.70 21.31
C ASP A 26 10.14 -3.47 20.51
N THR A 27 10.75 -4.51 21.08
CA THR A 27 11.85 -5.24 20.45
C THR A 27 11.54 -6.71 20.19
N SER A 28 10.30 -7.17 20.39
CA SER A 28 9.98 -8.60 20.41
C SER A 28 8.85 -8.97 19.44
N GLY A 29 8.87 -10.22 18.96
CA GLY A 29 7.80 -10.77 18.13
C GLY A 29 7.81 -10.33 16.66
N TYR A 30 8.82 -9.59 16.20
CA TYR A 30 8.98 -9.19 14.79
C TYR A 30 9.53 -10.29 13.88
N TYR A 31 10.08 -11.37 14.46
CA TYR A 31 10.59 -12.52 13.74
C TYR A 31 10.03 -13.81 14.34
N SER A 32 9.81 -14.79 13.46
CA SER A 32 9.35 -16.14 13.80
C SER A 32 10.34 -17.18 13.26
N GLN A 33 10.38 -18.36 13.88
CA GLN A 33 11.13 -19.50 13.36
C GLN A 33 10.21 -20.38 12.51
N VAL A 34 10.65 -20.73 11.31
CA VAL A 34 9.95 -21.65 10.41
C VAL A 34 10.84 -22.81 10.04
N ASN A 35 10.26 -24.01 9.93
CA ASN A 35 10.97 -25.18 9.43
C ASN A 35 10.98 -25.16 7.91
N THR A 36 12.18 -25.19 7.33
CA THR A 36 12.39 -25.31 5.88
C THR A 36 13.15 -26.59 5.57
N GLU A 37 13.24 -26.97 4.30
CA GLU A 37 14.11 -28.08 3.86
C GLU A 37 15.59 -27.86 4.23
N GLN A 38 16.00 -26.61 4.44
CA GLN A 38 17.35 -26.20 4.80
C GLN A 38 17.55 -26.09 6.32
N GLY A 39 16.53 -26.44 7.11
CA GLY A 39 16.52 -26.34 8.57
C GLY A 39 15.64 -25.20 9.11
N MET A 40 15.79 -24.90 10.40
CA MET A 40 15.10 -23.76 11.01
C MET A 40 15.64 -22.44 10.47
N MET A 41 14.75 -21.62 9.94
CA MET A 41 15.04 -20.29 9.42
C MET A 41 14.27 -19.23 10.20
N SER A 42 14.92 -18.10 10.49
CA SER A 42 14.26 -16.93 11.05
C SER A 42 13.70 -16.05 9.92
N VAL A 43 12.41 -15.76 9.98
CA VAL A 43 11.68 -14.98 8.96
C VAL A 43 10.88 -13.87 9.63
N PRO A 44 10.58 -12.75 8.94
CA PRO A 44 9.72 -11.71 9.49
C PRO A 44 8.34 -12.29 9.82
N SER A 45 7.82 -11.92 10.99
CA SER A 45 6.48 -12.34 11.44
C SER A 45 5.41 -11.42 10.86
N MET A 46 4.15 -11.81 10.97
CA MET A 46 3.03 -10.92 10.62
C MET A 46 3.00 -9.63 11.46
N LYS A 47 3.57 -9.62 12.67
CA LYS A 47 3.72 -8.38 13.44
C LYS A 47 4.59 -7.37 12.69
N TYR A 48 5.70 -7.81 12.10
CA TYR A 48 6.57 -6.96 11.30
C TYR A 48 5.89 -6.58 9.98
N LEU A 49 5.39 -7.57 9.24
CA LEU A 49 4.78 -7.34 7.94
C LEU A 49 3.53 -6.43 7.99
N ASN A 50 2.85 -6.35 9.15
CA ASN A 50 1.69 -5.47 9.37
C ASN A 50 2.06 -4.06 9.87
N THR A 51 3.33 -3.73 10.03
CA THR A 51 3.76 -2.37 10.43
C THR A 51 3.46 -1.34 9.34
N THR A 52 3.31 -0.08 9.73
CA THR A 52 3.15 1.03 8.77
C THR A 52 4.30 1.11 7.78
N GLU A 53 5.54 0.90 8.23
CA GLU A 53 6.72 0.88 7.34
C GLU A 53 6.59 -0.17 6.25
N MET A 54 6.16 -1.40 6.60
CA MET A 54 6.00 -2.48 5.63
C MET A 54 4.80 -2.26 4.71
N LYS A 55 3.69 -1.73 5.24
CA LYS A 55 2.51 -1.39 4.42
C LYS A 55 2.83 -0.29 3.40
N LEU A 56 3.57 0.73 3.80
CA LEU A 56 4.03 1.78 2.89
C LEU A 56 5.06 1.21 1.91
N HIS A 57 6.17 0.65 2.41
CA HIS A 57 7.29 0.28 1.55
C HIS A 57 7.07 -1.00 0.76
N MET A 58 6.74 -2.11 1.39
CA MET A 58 6.67 -3.41 0.68
C MET A 58 5.38 -3.56 -0.12
N LEU A 59 4.28 -3.01 0.40
CA LEU A 59 2.94 -3.12 -0.21
C LEU A 59 2.52 -1.88 -1.00
N ASP A 60 3.43 -0.91 -1.20
CA ASP A 60 3.16 0.33 -1.95
C ASP A 60 1.97 1.15 -1.41
N GLY A 61 1.62 1.00 -0.13
CA GLY A 61 0.43 1.62 0.47
C GLY A 61 -0.89 0.94 0.11
N ASN A 62 -0.85 -0.27 -0.48
CA ASN A 62 -2.07 -1.03 -0.81
C ASN A 62 -2.95 -1.24 0.44
N GLY A 63 -4.25 -0.96 0.30
CA GLY A 63 -5.24 -1.06 1.36
C GLY A 63 -5.18 0.04 2.43
N MET A 64 -4.28 1.02 2.32
CA MET A 64 -4.26 2.16 3.25
C MET A 64 -5.27 3.23 2.83
N GLU A 65 -6.04 3.74 3.78
CA GLU A 65 -7.13 4.72 3.52
C GLU A 65 -6.63 6.15 3.34
N HIS A 66 -5.61 6.53 4.10
CA HIS A 66 -5.15 7.93 4.22
C HIS A 66 -3.76 8.18 3.64
N TYR A 67 -3.19 7.20 2.92
CA TYR A 67 -1.82 7.29 2.41
C TYR A 67 -1.80 6.95 0.93
N ARG A 68 -1.28 7.88 0.12
CA ARG A 68 -1.03 7.65 -1.30
C ARG A 68 0.45 7.80 -1.63
N MET A 69 0.97 6.92 -2.50
CA MET A 69 2.29 7.12 -3.08
C MET A 69 2.23 8.28 -4.07
N VAL A 70 3.12 9.25 -3.92
CA VAL A 70 3.17 10.43 -4.81
C VAL A 70 4.41 10.41 -5.69
N HIS A 71 5.44 9.63 -5.33
CA HIS A 71 6.69 9.51 -6.07
C HIS A 71 7.49 8.27 -5.63
N GLU A 72 8.24 7.66 -6.56
CA GLU A 72 9.30 6.70 -6.22
C GLU A 72 10.61 6.95 -7.00
N SER A 73 11.73 6.54 -6.41
CA SER A 73 13.03 6.53 -7.09
C SER A 73 13.16 5.34 -8.05
N GLN A 74 14.27 5.27 -8.78
CA GLN A 74 14.67 4.01 -9.42
C GLN A 74 14.81 2.87 -8.41
N ALA A 75 14.60 1.64 -8.89
CA ALA A 75 14.86 0.45 -8.12
C ALA A 75 16.33 0.37 -7.68
N TYR A 76 16.55 -0.26 -6.54
CA TYR A 76 17.89 -0.40 -5.99
C TYR A 76 18.79 -1.23 -6.93
N ASN A 77 20.00 -0.75 -7.19
CA ASN A 77 20.99 -1.51 -7.95
C ASN A 77 21.90 -2.30 -6.98
N PRO A 78 21.75 -3.63 -6.89
CA PRO A 78 22.46 -4.48 -5.94
C PRO A 78 23.98 -4.55 -6.17
N SER A 79 24.47 -4.07 -7.32
CA SER A 79 25.91 -3.95 -7.57
C SER A 79 26.61 -2.93 -6.66
N HIS A 80 25.87 -2.02 -6.02
CA HIS A 80 26.44 -1.04 -5.08
C HIS A 80 26.65 -1.64 -3.68
N GLU A 81 25.67 -2.40 -3.17
CA GLU A 81 25.75 -3.12 -1.89
C GLU A 81 24.67 -4.23 -1.85
N PRO A 82 25.03 -5.52 -1.90
CA PRO A 82 24.10 -6.60 -2.23
C PRO A 82 23.10 -7.00 -1.13
N TYR A 83 23.18 -6.43 0.08
CA TYR A 83 22.36 -6.83 1.24
C TYR A 83 21.44 -5.71 1.76
N VAL A 84 21.16 -4.72 0.91
CA VAL A 84 20.39 -3.52 1.32
C VAL A 84 18.91 -3.66 1.01
N ASP A 85 18.59 -4.29 -0.11
CA ASP A 85 17.23 -4.49 -0.56
C ASP A 85 16.87 -5.98 -0.47
N LEU A 86 15.94 -6.30 0.43
CA LEU A 86 15.45 -7.65 0.68
C LEU A 86 13.99 -7.81 0.24
N GLU A 87 13.47 -6.91 -0.60
CA GLU A 87 12.05 -6.85 -0.99
C GLU A 87 11.52 -8.22 -1.43
N SER A 88 12.19 -8.90 -2.36
CA SER A 88 11.74 -10.21 -2.85
C SER A 88 11.68 -11.28 -1.74
N PHE A 89 12.62 -11.26 -0.77
CA PHE A 89 12.57 -12.19 0.37
C PHE A 89 11.36 -11.91 1.25
N TYR A 90 11.12 -10.64 1.61
CA TYR A 90 10.00 -10.25 2.46
C TYR A 90 8.65 -10.52 1.78
N LYS A 91 8.52 -10.26 0.47
CA LYS A 91 7.30 -10.58 -0.29
C LYS A 91 7.05 -12.09 -0.37
N ASN A 92 8.09 -12.92 -0.53
CA ASN A 92 7.95 -14.38 -0.47
C ASN A 92 7.44 -14.84 0.89
N VAL A 93 7.97 -14.29 1.98
CA VAL A 93 7.52 -14.61 3.35
C VAL A 93 6.08 -14.11 3.58
N TYR A 94 5.71 -12.94 3.05
CA TYR A 94 4.34 -12.42 3.10
C TYR A 94 3.37 -13.36 2.39
N ASN A 95 3.67 -13.79 1.16
CA ASN A 95 2.86 -14.76 0.42
C ASN A 95 2.72 -16.08 1.17
N MET A 96 3.79 -16.57 1.81
CA MET A 96 3.76 -17.77 2.64
C MET A 96 2.82 -17.62 3.84
N TRP A 97 2.82 -16.47 4.53
CA TRP A 97 1.99 -16.26 5.72
C TRP A 97 0.51 -16.02 5.40
N THR A 98 0.23 -15.34 4.30
CA THR A 98 -1.14 -14.89 3.95
C THR A 98 -1.83 -15.81 2.95
N GLY A 99 -1.07 -16.61 2.20
CA GLY A 99 -1.58 -17.33 1.04
C GLY A 99 -1.80 -16.42 -0.19
N GLU A 100 -1.42 -15.14 -0.11
CA GLU A 100 -1.46 -14.23 -1.25
C GLU A 100 -0.39 -14.58 -2.29
N SER A 101 -0.42 -13.87 -3.42
CA SER A 101 0.53 -14.04 -4.52
C SER A 101 0.96 -12.69 -5.09
N ILE A 102 1.45 -11.80 -4.22
CA ILE A 102 2.01 -10.52 -4.64
C ILE A 102 3.30 -10.76 -5.45
N SER A 103 3.53 -9.93 -6.48
CA SER A 103 4.66 -10.07 -7.40
C SER A 103 6.02 -9.85 -6.70
N VAL A 104 6.93 -10.81 -6.86
CA VAL A 104 8.29 -10.79 -6.27
C VAL A 104 9.38 -10.37 -7.27
N ASP A 105 9.07 -10.38 -8.57
CA ASP A 105 10.01 -10.13 -9.67
C ASP A 105 10.01 -8.68 -10.18
N ASN A 106 9.15 -7.84 -9.59
CA ASN A 106 9.02 -6.43 -9.94
C ASN A 106 9.61 -5.56 -8.81
N PRO A 107 10.93 -5.29 -8.82
CA PRO A 107 11.56 -4.50 -7.78
C PRO A 107 11.02 -3.07 -7.81
N SER A 108 10.74 -2.54 -6.63
CA SER A 108 10.18 -1.21 -6.47
C SER A 108 11.27 -0.15 -6.26
N GLY A 109 10.89 1.13 -6.26
CA GLY A 109 11.82 2.21 -6.00
C GLY A 109 12.46 2.11 -4.61
N PHE A 110 13.78 2.30 -4.55
CA PHE A 110 14.52 2.24 -3.29
C PHE A 110 14.06 3.28 -2.26
N VAL A 111 13.59 4.44 -2.72
CA VAL A 111 12.98 5.49 -1.91
C VAL A 111 11.57 5.74 -2.43
N LYS A 112 10.60 5.84 -1.52
CA LYS A 112 9.20 6.10 -1.81
C LYS A 112 8.71 7.26 -0.97
N ILE A 113 7.93 8.14 -1.59
CA ILE A 113 7.31 9.29 -0.93
C ILE A 113 5.80 9.06 -0.93
N PHE A 114 5.22 9.19 0.25
CA PHE A 114 3.78 9.12 0.48
C PHE A 114 3.27 10.45 1.02
N GLU A 115 2.04 10.77 0.68
CA GLU A 115 1.29 11.86 1.27
C GLU A 115 0.17 11.31 2.14
N TYR A 116 0.01 11.89 3.32
CA TYR A 116 -1.19 11.75 4.12
C TYR A 116 -2.29 12.65 3.56
N VAL A 117 -3.46 12.09 3.33
CA VAL A 117 -4.67 12.78 2.87
C VAL A 117 -5.87 12.37 3.72
N GLU A 118 -6.90 13.21 3.78
CA GLU A 118 -8.16 12.82 4.44
C GLU A 118 -8.79 11.62 3.73
N GLY A 119 -8.76 11.60 2.40
CA GLY A 119 -9.27 10.52 1.56
C GLY A 119 -10.76 10.67 1.28
N ALA A 120 -11.16 10.50 0.02
CA ALA A 120 -12.55 10.63 -0.38
C ALA A 120 -13.37 9.44 0.14
N GLN A 121 -14.59 9.67 0.62
CA GLN A 121 -15.46 8.61 1.10
C GLN A 121 -16.41 8.16 -0.02
N VAL A 122 -16.12 7.00 -0.60
CA VAL A 122 -16.95 6.38 -1.64
C VAL A 122 -17.97 5.46 -0.98
N THR A 123 -19.26 5.72 -1.19
CA THR A 123 -20.37 4.97 -0.58
C THR A 123 -21.36 4.48 -1.62
N GLY A 124 -22.00 3.35 -1.38
CA GLY A 124 -23.06 2.82 -2.25
C GLY A 124 -23.82 1.68 -1.60
N THR A 125 -24.61 0.96 -2.40
CA THR A 125 -25.41 -0.18 -1.93
C THR A 125 -24.94 -1.49 -2.56
N ALA A 126 -24.93 -2.56 -1.76
CA ALA A 126 -24.68 -3.92 -2.24
C ALA A 126 -25.47 -4.90 -1.36
N PRO A 127 -25.87 -6.08 -1.87
CA PRO A 127 -26.59 -7.06 -1.06
C PRO A 127 -25.88 -7.37 0.26
N GLU A 128 -26.64 -7.49 1.34
CA GLU A 128 -26.09 -7.82 2.66
C GLU A 128 -25.29 -9.13 2.59
N GLY A 129 -24.08 -9.13 3.15
CA GLY A 129 -23.16 -10.26 3.15
C GLY A 129 -22.27 -10.38 1.90
N GLU A 130 -22.49 -9.60 0.85
CA GLU A 130 -21.58 -9.55 -0.30
C GLU A 130 -20.24 -8.93 0.07
N THR A 131 -19.16 -9.45 -0.51
CA THR A 131 -17.84 -8.82 -0.41
C THR A 131 -17.70 -7.80 -1.52
N VAL A 132 -17.63 -6.52 -1.14
CA VAL A 132 -17.39 -5.41 -2.05
C VAL A 132 -15.90 -5.12 -2.09
N THR A 133 -15.34 -4.98 -3.29
CA THR A 133 -13.95 -4.59 -3.50
C THR A 133 -13.88 -3.34 -4.36
N ILE A 134 -13.19 -2.33 -3.87
CA ILE A 134 -12.81 -1.14 -4.64
C ILE A 134 -11.34 -1.25 -5.01
N SER A 135 -10.99 -0.98 -6.26
CA SER A 135 -9.60 -1.08 -6.73
C SER A 135 -9.24 -0.05 -7.79
N SER A 136 -7.96 0.28 -7.91
CA SER A 136 -7.43 1.08 -9.01
C SER A 136 -6.01 0.65 -9.35
N THR A 137 -5.66 0.69 -10.63
CA THR A 137 -4.27 0.46 -11.08
C THR A 137 -3.51 1.77 -10.98
N ILE A 138 -2.46 1.78 -10.16
CA ILE A 138 -1.58 2.93 -9.98
C ILE A 138 -0.35 2.74 -10.88
N ARG A 139 0.04 3.80 -11.58
CA ARG A 139 1.29 3.87 -12.34
C ARG A 139 2.23 4.89 -11.71
N THR A 140 3.44 4.46 -11.43
CA THR A 140 4.48 5.32 -10.85
C THR A 140 5.22 6.12 -11.92
N ASN A 141 5.98 7.11 -11.48
CA ASN A 141 6.88 7.90 -12.30
C ASN A 141 8.03 7.09 -12.94
N GLN A 142 8.29 5.87 -12.45
CA GLN A 142 9.23 4.92 -13.07
C GLN A 142 8.56 4.01 -14.11
N GLY A 143 7.25 4.16 -14.32
CA GLY A 143 6.47 3.33 -15.24
C GLY A 143 6.06 1.97 -14.66
N ARG A 144 6.40 1.68 -13.41
CA ARG A 144 5.95 0.50 -12.67
C ARG A 144 4.45 0.64 -12.38
N THR A 145 3.73 -0.48 -12.39
CA THR A 145 2.33 -0.52 -11.97
C THR A 145 2.14 -1.43 -10.77
N PHE A 146 1.17 -1.06 -9.93
CA PHE A 146 0.66 -1.89 -8.84
C PHE A 146 -0.86 -1.66 -8.69
N ILE A 147 -1.53 -2.58 -8.00
CA ILE A 147 -2.95 -2.45 -7.71
C ILE A 147 -3.09 -1.91 -6.29
N TYR A 148 -3.86 -0.83 -6.17
CA TYR A 148 -4.46 -0.43 -4.91
C TYR A 148 -5.84 -1.07 -4.79
N SER A 149 -6.16 -1.66 -3.65
CA SER A 149 -7.45 -2.28 -3.39
C SER A 149 -7.83 -2.25 -1.91
N GLN A 150 -9.12 -2.10 -1.63
CA GLN A 150 -9.73 -2.38 -0.33
C GLN A 150 -10.93 -3.30 -0.53
N SER A 151 -11.26 -4.07 0.51
CA SER A 151 -12.45 -4.92 0.52
C SER A 151 -13.18 -4.81 1.85
N ALA A 152 -14.51 -4.84 1.80
CA ALA A 152 -15.39 -4.84 2.96
C ALA A 152 -16.61 -5.73 2.70
N THR A 153 -17.20 -6.26 3.77
CA THR A 153 -18.48 -6.98 3.68
C THR A 153 -19.63 -5.98 3.82
N SER A 154 -20.57 -6.00 2.86
CA SER A 154 -21.74 -5.13 2.87
C SER A 154 -22.74 -5.51 3.96
N ASP A 155 -23.30 -4.51 4.63
CA ASP A 155 -24.44 -4.65 5.56
C ASP A 155 -25.78 -4.23 4.92
N GLY A 156 -25.81 -4.20 3.58
CA GLY A 156 -26.81 -3.51 2.76
C GLY A 156 -26.24 -2.23 2.14
N THR A 157 -25.18 -1.70 2.73
CA THR A 157 -24.37 -0.58 2.21
C THR A 157 -22.88 -0.89 2.28
N TYR A 158 -22.08 -0.11 1.56
CA TYR A 158 -20.63 -0.11 1.69
C TYR A 158 -20.09 1.32 1.77
N SER A 159 -18.91 1.47 2.40
CA SER A 159 -18.18 2.73 2.50
C SER A 159 -16.68 2.46 2.46
N PHE A 160 -15.94 3.18 1.61
CA PHE A 160 -14.49 3.11 1.51
C PHE A 160 -13.89 4.52 1.55
N THR A 161 -12.82 4.70 2.32
CA THR A 161 -12.01 5.92 2.28
C THR A 161 -10.85 5.70 1.31
N VAL A 162 -10.78 6.44 0.20
CA VAL A 162 -9.77 6.23 -0.85
C VAL A 162 -8.81 7.42 -0.99
N PRO A 163 -7.48 7.20 -1.06
CA PRO A 163 -6.51 8.28 -0.99
C PRO A 163 -6.04 8.81 -2.36
N TYR A 164 -6.33 8.13 -3.47
CA TYR A 164 -5.85 8.57 -4.79
C TYR A 164 -6.93 9.36 -5.54
N SER A 165 -6.56 10.52 -6.06
CA SER A 165 -7.37 11.22 -7.08
C SER A 165 -7.19 10.53 -8.42
N THR A 166 -8.29 10.27 -9.13
CA THR A 166 -8.27 9.70 -10.49
C THR A 166 -8.25 10.78 -11.57
N GLU A 167 -8.48 12.04 -11.19
CA GLU A 167 -8.52 13.19 -12.11
C GLU A 167 -7.19 13.96 -12.16
N GLY A 168 -6.21 13.52 -11.36
CA GLY A 168 -4.88 14.12 -11.30
C GLY A 168 -4.78 15.28 -10.28
N PRO A 169 -3.60 15.92 -10.19
CA PRO A 169 -3.34 16.98 -9.21
C PRO A 169 -3.97 18.31 -9.62
N ILE A 170 -4.27 19.16 -8.64
CA ILE A 170 -4.76 20.53 -8.85
C ILE A 170 -3.68 21.58 -8.51
N SER A 171 -3.80 22.77 -9.10
CA SER A 171 -2.84 23.85 -8.87
C SER A 171 -2.79 24.28 -7.40
N GLY A 172 -1.59 24.41 -6.84
CA GLY A 172 -1.38 24.83 -5.44
C GLY A 172 -1.22 23.66 -4.46
N GLU A 173 -1.54 22.43 -4.88
CA GLU A 173 -1.42 21.21 -4.07
C GLU A 173 -0.28 20.30 -4.57
N THR A 174 -0.13 19.12 -3.97
CA THR A 174 0.89 18.14 -4.34
C THR A 174 0.80 17.79 -5.82
N GLN A 175 1.85 18.10 -6.58
CA GLN A 175 1.97 17.73 -7.99
C GLN A 175 2.58 16.33 -8.11
N PHE A 176 1.76 15.32 -7.81
CA PHE A 176 2.20 13.92 -7.84
C PHE A 176 2.41 13.42 -9.27
N ASP A 177 3.40 12.55 -9.45
CA ASP A 177 3.74 11.89 -10.71
C ASP A 177 3.55 10.35 -10.65
N THR A 178 2.96 9.90 -9.54
CA THR A 178 2.43 8.55 -9.33
C THR A 178 0.93 8.66 -9.14
N ALA A 179 0.14 8.06 -10.04
CA ALA A 179 -1.30 8.28 -10.09
C ALA A 179 -2.07 7.07 -10.65
N PRO A 180 -3.38 6.96 -10.38
CA PRO A 180 -4.27 6.05 -11.08
C PRO A 180 -4.18 6.17 -12.60
N THR A 181 -4.29 5.05 -13.31
CA THR A 181 -4.38 5.03 -14.78
C THR A 181 -5.82 5.15 -15.30
N GLY A 182 -6.80 5.21 -14.41
CA GLY A 182 -8.22 5.24 -14.71
C GLY A 182 -9.07 5.40 -13.44
N PRO A 183 -10.41 5.32 -13.55
CA PRO A 183 -11.31 5.40 -12.40
C PRO A 183 -11.07 4.24 -11.42
N TYR A 184 -11.61 4.39 -10.21
CA TYR A 184 -11.76 3.25 -9.32
C TYR A 184 -12.82 2.29 -9.87
N ILE A 185 -12.58 1.01 -9.67
CA ILE A 185 -13.48 -0.09 -10.03
C ILE A 185 -14.04 -0.68 -8.74
N ILE A 186 -15.35 -0.60 -8.57
CA ILE A 186 -16.10 -1.27 -7.50
C ILE A 186 -16.66 -2.57 -8.04
N SER A 187 -16.56 -3.66 -7.28
CA SER A 187 -17.02 -4.99 -7.69
C SER A 187 -17.62 -5.78 -6.55
N TYR A 188 -18.75 -6.44 -6.80
CA TYR A 188 -19.48 -7.32 -5.86
C TYR A 188 -20.51 -8.16 -6.62
N GLY A 189 -20.75 -9.42 -6.24
CA GLY A 189 -21.80 -10.26 -6.84
C GLY A 189 -21.79 -10.38 -8.38
N GLY A 190 -20.64 -10.17 -9.04
CA GLY A 190 -20.52 -10.12 -10.51
C GLY A 190 -20.87 -8.77 -11.16
N SER A 191 -21.27 -7.77 -10.37
CA SER A 191 -21.46 -6.38 -10.80
C SER A 191 -20.13 -5.64 -10.79
N GLN A 192 -20.01 -4.63 -11.65
CA GLN A 192 -18.85 -3.74 -11.73
C GLN A 192 -19.31 -2.31 -12.00
N GLU A 193 -18.81 -1.37 -11.21
CA GLU A 193 -19.10 0.07 -11.32
C GLU A 193 -17.79 0.86 -11.36
N GLU A 194 -17.80 2.00 -12.05
CA GLU A 194 -16.66 2.91 -12.14
C GLU A 194 -16.97 4.20 -11.39
N VAL A 195 -16.03 4.67 -10.58
CA VAL A 195 -16.13 5.96 -9.88
C VAL A 195 -14.88 6.78 -10.11
N SER A 196 -15.09 8.01 -10.58
CA SER A 196 -14.03 9.03 -10.66
C SER A 196 -14.01 9.83 -9.37
N VAL A 197 -12.81 10.12 -8.87
CA VAL A 197 -12.58 10.82 -7.61
C VAL A 197 -11.69 12.02 -7.91
N SER A 198 -12.18 13.23 -7.60
CA SER A 198 -11.40 14.45 -7.79
C SER A 198 -10.37 14.64 -6.67
N GLU A 199 -9.35 15.45 -6.92
CA GLU A 199 -8.37 15.81 -5.89
C GLU A 199 -8.98 16.59 -4.74
N THR A 200 -9.98 17.43 -5.01
CA THR A 200 -10.72 18.14 -3.97
C THR A 200 -11.44 17.16 -3.04
N ASP A 201 -12.07 16.11 -3.59
CA ASP A 201 -12.75 15.11 -2.77
C ASP A 201 -11.78 14.36 -1.85
N VAL A 202 -10.57 14.07 -2.35
CA VAL A 202 -9.51 13.43 -1.55
C VAL A 202 -9.00 14.33 -0.44
N LEU A 203 -8.77 15.61 -0.72
CA LEU A 203 -8.20 16.55 0.26
C LEU A 203 -9.20 16.97 1.33
N GLU A 204 -10.48 17.12 0.97
CA GLU A 204 -11.54 17.57 1.87
C GLU A 204 -12.29 16.40 2.55
N GLY A 205 -12.07 15.17 2.10
CA GLY A 205 -12.77 13.99 2.61
C GLY A 205 -14.24 13.95 2.21
N ASN A 206 -14.55 14.42 1.00
CA ASN A 206 -15.93 14.51 0.52
C ASN A 206 -16.53 13.13 0.28
N VAL A 207 -17.86 13.05 0.41
CA VAL A 207 -18.63 11.84 0.15
C VAL A 207 -19.03 11.78 -1.33
N ILE A 208 -18.82 10.62 -1.96
CA ILE A 208 -19.22 10.30 -3.32
C ILE A 208 -20.18 9.11 -3.26
N GLU A 209 -21.41 9.31 -3.68
CA GLU A 209 -22.43 8.25 -3.77
C GLU A 209 -22.39 7.60 -5.15
N VAL A 210 -22.34 6.26 -5.18
CA VAL A 210 -22.34 5.40 -6.37
C VAL A 210 -23.60 4.55 -6.42
#